data_AF-A0AAV4ZZ56-F1
#
_entry.id   AF-A0AAV4ZZ56-F1
#
_cell.length_a   1.000
_cell.length_b   1.000
_cell.length_c   1.000
_cell.angle_alpha   90.00
_cell.angle_beta   90.00
_cell.angle_gamma   90.00
#
_symmetry.space_group_name_H-M   'P 1'
#
loop_
_entity.id
_entity.type
_entity.pdbx_description
1 polymer ?
#
loop_
_entity_poly.entity_id
_entity_poly.type
_entity_poly.pdbx_seq_one_letter_code
_entity_poly.pdbx_strand_id
1 'polypeptide(L)'
;MAAARAASKVAKSADSTLYHVAPQGFWKKFRDVVAVNPEISTGLPIASLNRYPQPGSRPELYATPATKASDPAENPYWKRDVRRSYPRLSVVTQAQLSKFLLQSPEIQASITSPAPKSDDGNNAAPTTAVTAAPEPKELTEALQILNSLGKSIYTDPSNLPTPPSSYQQWIPEYAEDAPHDPNAYFPMKLVK
;
A
#
# COMPACT_ATOMS: atom_id res chain seq x y z
N MET A 1 -43.80 -22.20 42.36
CA MET A 1 -43.69 -22.24 40.88
C MET A 1 -42.52 -21.36 40.48
N ALA A 2 -41.38 -21.96 40.09
CA ALA A 2 -40.22 -21.22 39.62
C ALA A 2 -40.31 -21.07 38.10
N ALA A 3 -40.41 -19.83 37.61
CA ALA A 3 -40.42 -19.53 36.19
C ALA A 3 -39.02 -19.78 35.61
N ALA A 4 -38.91 -20.75 34.70
CA ALA A 4 -37.68 -20.97 33.94
C ALA A 4 -37.42 -19.78 33.03
N ARG A 5 -36.35 -19.02 33.30
CA ARG A 5 -35.83 -17.99 32.39
C ARG A 5 -35.35 -18.69 31.11
N ALA A 6 -36.04 -18.44 30.00
CA ALA A 6 -35.53 -18.82 28.69
C ALA A 6 -34.26 -18.01 28.41
N ALA A 7 -33.10 -18.69 28.42
CA ALA A 7 -31.85 -18.09 28.00
C ALA A 7 -31.97 -17.70 26.51
N SER A 8 -31.84 -16.42 26.20
CA SER A 8 -31.74 -15.95 24.83
C SER A 8 -30.49 -16.56 24.19
N LYS A 9 -30.65 -17.29 23.09
CA LYS A 9 -29.53 -17.81 22.30
C LYS A 9 -28.72 -16.62 21.79
N VAL A 10 -27.52 -16.42 22.29
CA VAL A 10 -26.57 -15.43 21.76
C VAL A 10 -26.29 -15.81 20.31
N ALA A 11 -26.58 -14.90 19.38
CA ALA A 11 -26.28 -15.09 17.97
C ALA A 11 -24.75 -15.20 17.83
N LYS A 12 -24.27 -16.38 17.45
CA LYS A 12 -22.85 -16.59 17.13
C LYS A 12 -22.59 -15.99 15.76
N SER A 13 -21.44 -15.32 15.60
CA SER A 13 -21.02 -14.78 14.29
C SER A 13 -20.89 -15.87 13.22
N ALA A 14 -20.63 -17.12 13.64
CA ALA A 14 -20.61 -18.30 12.78
C ALA A 14 -21.44 -19.44 13.41
N ASP A 15 -22.75 -19.45 13.18
CA ASP A 15 -23.59 -20.59 13.54
C ASP A 15 -23.36 -21.74 12.54
N SER A 16 -22.63 -22.75 12.98
CA SER A 16 -22.30 -23.91 12.15
C SER A 16 -23.53 -24.69 11.67
N THR A 17 -24.72 -24.49 12.27
CA THR A 17 -25.93 -25.28 11.98
C THR A 17 -26.89 -24.62 10.99
N LEU A 18 -26.71 -23.36 10.65
CA LEU A 18 -27.72 -22.54 9.96
C LEU A 18 -27.99 -22.96 8.50
N TYR A 19 -26.96 -23.38 7.76
CA TYR A 19 -27.08 -23.78 6.34
C TYR A 19 -26.83 -25.28 6.11
N HIS A 20 -26.93 -26.08 7.16
CA HIS A 20 -26.66 -27.52 7.11
C HIS A 20 -27.88 -28.36 7.44
N VAL A 21 -27.94 -29.55 6.87
CA VAL A 21 -29.01 -30.52 7.13
C VAL A 21 -28.90 -31.01 8.57
N ALA A 22 -29.92 -30.70 9.37
CA ALA A 22 -30.02 -31.11 10.76
C ALA A 22 -31.12 -32.17 10.94
N PRO A 23 -30.92 -33.18 11.81
CA PRO A 23 -31.97 -34.12 12.17
C PRO A 23 -33.12 -33.40 12.87
N GLN A 24 -34.33 -33.90 12.67
CA GLN A 24 -35.56 -33.37 13.26
C GLN A 24 -36.24 -34.40 14.16
N GLY A 25 -37.12 -33.95 15.04
CA GLY A 25 -37.93 -34.82 15.90
C GLY A 25 -37.10 -35.64 16.90
N PHE A 26 -37.36 -36.94 16.98
CA PHE A 26 -36.69 -37.86 17.91
C PHE A 26 -35.16 -37.89 17.73
N TRP A 27 -34.69 -38.00 16.49
CA TRP A 27 -33.26 -38.11 16.18
C TRP A 27 -32.46 -36.87 16.56
N LYS A 28 -33.09 -35.70 16.59
CA LYS A 28 -32.47 -34.47 17.10
C LYS A 28 -32.17 -34.58 18.59
N LYS A 29 -33.17 -34.96 19.39
CA LYS A 29 -33.02 -35.14 20.84
C LYS A 29 -31.98 -36.20 21.18
N PHE A 30 -31.96 -37.30 20.43
CA PHE A 30 -30.95 -38.33 20.58
C PHE A 30 -29.53 -37.80 20.30
N ARG A 31 -29.34 -37.12 19.17
CA ARG A 31 -28.04 -36.52 18.81
C ARG A 31 -27.58 -35.52 19.85
N ASP A 32 -28.47 -34.68 20.35
CA ASP A 32 -28.12 -33.63 21.32
C ASP A 32 -27.66 -34.21 22.67
N VAL A 33 -28.03 -35.46 23.00
CA VAL A 33 -27.56 -36.17 24.21
C VAL A 33 -26.26 -36.96 23.96
N VAL A 34 -26.09 -37.54 22.76
CA VAL A 34 -24.97 -38.45 22.47
C VAL A 34 -23.75 -37.74 21.88
N ALA A 35 -23.93 -36.62 21.18
CA ALA A 35 -22.83 -35.89 20.56
C ALA A 35 -21.98 -35.14 21.60
N VAL A 36 -20.65 -35.20 21.46
CA VAL A 36 -19.68 -34.49 22.33
C VAL A 36 -19.92 -32.99 22.33
N ASN A 37 -20.24 -32.42 21.16
CA ASN A 37 -20.62 -31.03 21.01
C ASN A 37 -21.93 -30.95 20.21
N PRO A 38 -23.09 -30.68 20.85
CA PRO A 38 -24.37 -30.58 20.15
C PRO A 38 -24.47 -29.34 19.25
N GLU A 39 -23.57 -28.37 19.39
CA GLU A 39 -23.56 -27.14 18.59
C GLU A 39 -22.84 -27.29 17.24
N ILE A 40 -22.22 -28.46 16.99
CA ILE A 40 -21.60 -28.76 15.69
C ILE A 40 -22.64 -29.23 14.68
N SER A 41 -22.39 -28.95 13.40
CA SER A 41 -23.19 -29.46 12.29
C SER A 41 -22.62 -30.73 11.67
N THR A 42 -23.41 -31.35 10.80
CA THR A 42 -23.04 -32.53 10.01
C THR A 42 -22.20 -32.19 8.78
N GLY A 43 -22.01 -30.90 8.48
CA GLY A 43 -21.28 -30.44 7.29
C GLY A 43 -22.03 -30.62 5.96
N LEU A 44 -23.24 -31.20 5.95
CA LEU A 44 -24.03 -31.40 4.73
C LEU A 44 -24.81 -30.13 4.38
N PRO A 45 -24.52 -29.43 3.27
CA PRO A 45 -25.23 -28.21 2.92
C PRO A 45 -26.67 -28.51 2.47
N ILE A 46 -27.59 -27.58 2.74
CA ILE A 46 -28.99 -27.70 2.29
C ILE A 46 -29.06 -27.54 0.76
N ALA A 47 -29.51 -28.60 0.06
CA ALA A 47 -29.51 -28.63 -1.40
C ALA A 47 -30.40 -27.57 -2.08
N SER A 48 -31.45 -27.09 -1.40
CA SER A 48 -32.34 -26.05 -1.92
C SER A 48 -31.78 -24.63 -1.80
N LEU A 49 -30.73 -24.44 -0.98
CA LEU A 49 -30.10 -23.13 -0.75
C LEU A 49 -28.69 -23.08 -1.36
N ASN A 50 -27.95 -24.18 -1.25
CA ASN A 50 -26.60 -24.25 -1.77
C ASN A 50 -26.62 -24.48 -3.28
N ARG A 51 -26.06 -23.52 -4.05
CA ARG A 51 -25.94 -23.58 -5.51
C ARG A 51 -27.29 -23.79 -6.23
N TYR A 52 -28.35 -23.20 -5.67
CA TYR A 52 -29.68 -23.21 -6.24
C TYR A 52 -30.24 -21.78 -6.33
N PRO A 53 -30.69 -21.30 -7.51
CA PRO A 53 -30.68 -21.98 -8.80
C PRO A 53 -29.27 -22.31 -9.30
N GLN A 54 -29.18 -23.30 -10.20
CA GLN A 54 -27.89 -23.68 -10.80
C GLN A 54 -27.27 -22.47 -11.51
N PRO A 55 -25.93 -22.31 -11.54
CA PRO A 55 -25.29 -21.14 -12.13
C PRO A 55 -25.72 -20.83 -13.58
N GLY A 56 -26.03 -21.85 -14.38
CA GLY A 56 -26.50 -21.69 -15.77
C GLY A 56 -28.00 -21.39 -15.92
N SER A 57 -28.76 -21.38 -14.83
CA SER A 57 -30.21 -21.12 -14.83
C SER A 57 -30.57 -19.97 -13.90
N ARG A 58 -29.62 -19.06 -13.63
CA ARG A 58 -29.91 -17.86 -12.85
C ARG A 58 -30.79 -16.92 -13.66
N PRO A 59 -31.87 -16.36 -13.08
CA PRO A 59 -32.75 -15.42 -13.76
C PRO A 59 -32.14 -14.01 -13.90
N GLU A 60 -31.08 -13.72 -13.15
CA GLU A 60 -30.38 -12.44 -13.16
C GLU A 60 -29.70 -12.21 -14.51
N LEU A 61 -30.02 -11.08 -15.16
CA LEU A 61 -29.32 -10.63 -16.34
C LEU A 61 -28.01 -9.94 -15.93
N TYR A 62 -26.90 -10.45 -16.44
CA TYR A 62 -25.61 -9.81 -16.23
C TYR A 62 -25.55 -8.48 -17.00
N ALA A 63 -25.31 -7.40 -16.27
CA ALA A 63 -24.93 -6.11 -16.83
C ALA A 63 -23.49 -5.80 -16.37
N THR A 64 -22.66 -5.33 -17.28
CA THR A 64 -21.31 -4.88 -16.93
C THR A 64 -21.41 -3.63 -16.06
N PRO A 65 -20.72 -3.58 -14.90
CA PRO A 65 -20.76 -2.41 -14.04
C PRO A 65 -20.17 -1.21 -14.79
N ALA A 66 -20.92 -0.11 -14.84
CA ALA A 66 -20.46 1.12 -15.47
C ALA A 66 -19.30 1.70 -14.65
N THR A 67 -18.18 1.97 -15.30
CA THR A 67 -17.06 2.72 -14.72
C THR A 67 -16.95 4.06 -15.45
N LYS A 68 -16.11 4.98 -14.94
CA LYS A 68 -15.79 6.21 -15.70
C LYS A 68 -15.25 5.93 -17.11
N ALA A 69 -14.71 4.73 -17.34
CA ALA A 69 -14.25 4.31 -18.65
C ALA A 69 -15.38 3.94 -19.64
N SER A 70 -16.62 3.81 -19.17
CA SER A 70 -17.79 3.44 -19.99
C SER A 70 -18.51 4.63 -20.65
N ASP A 71 -18.14 5.87 -20.33
CA ASP A 71 -18.75 7.07 -20.93
C ASP A 71 -18.50 7.13 -22.45
N PRO A 72 -19.54 7.23 -23.30
CA PRO A 72 -19.40 7.31 -24.75
C PRO A 72 -19.02 8.70 -25.28
N ALA A 73 -19.22 9.79 -24.51
CA ALA A 73 -19.07 11.15 -25.04
C ALA A 73 -17.69 11.77 -24.76
N GLU A 74 -17.27 11.85 -23.50
CA GLU A 74 -16.11 12.65 -23.10
C GLU A 74 -14.89 11.80 -22.72
N ASN A 75 -14.70 10.67 -23.40
CA ASN A 75 -13.79 9.63 -22.95
C ASN A 75 -12.73 9.22 -23.99
N PRO A 76 -11.84 10.15 -24.41
CA PRO A 76 -10.80 9.80 -25.38
C PRO A 76 -9.79 8.81 -24.78
N TYR A 77 -9.42 7.78 -25.55
CA TYR A 77 -8.52 6.71 -25.08
C TYR A 77 -7.14 7.22 -24.63
N TRP A 78 -6.58 8.22 -25.30
CA TRP A 78 -5.24 8.73 -24.98
C TRP A 78 -5.13 9.38 -23.59
N LYS A 79 -6.23 9.91 -23.01
CA LYS A 79 -6.23 10.46 -21.64
C LYS A 79 -6.17 9.38 -20.56
N ARG A 80 -6.61 8.16 -20.88
CA ARG A 80 -6.66 7.00 -19.98
C ARG A 80 -5.61 5.95 -20.29
N ASP A 81 -4.74 6.22 -21.27
CA ASP A 81 -3.70 5.28 -21.70
C ASP A 81 -2.52 5.27 -20.72
N VAL A 82 -2.70 4.61 -19.59
CA VAL A 82 -1.65 4.43 -18.57
C VAL A 82 -0.47 3.61 -19.12
N ARG A 83 -0.69 2.77 -20.13
CA ARG A 83 0.36 1.94 -20.74
C ARG A 83 1.41 2.80 -21.45
N ARG A 84 1.01 3.91 -22.09
CA ARG A 84 1.94 4.82 -22.78
C ARG A 84 2.46 5.93 -21.87
N SER A 85 1.74 6.25 -20.81
CA SER A 85 2.13 7.24 -19.79
C SER A 85 2.92 6.61 -18.63
N TYR A 86 3.79 5.64 -18.92
CA TYR A 86 4.63 5.02 -17.89
C TYR A 86 5.76 5.97 -17.45
N PRO A 87 6.14 5.99 -16.16
CA PRO A 87 7.28 6.77 -15.70
C PRO A 87 8.58 6.23 -16.33
N ARG A 88 9.38 7.14 -16.90
CA ARG A 88 10.67 6.77 -17.49
C ARG A 88 11.69 6.49 -16.39
N LEU A 89 12.52 5.47 -16.61
CA LEU A 89 13.64 5.16 -15.73
C LEU A 89 14.72 6.25 -15.87
N SER A 90 15.07 6.88 -14.74
CA SER A 90 16.16 7.85 -14.67
C SER A 90 17.46 7.12 -14.31
N VAL A 91 18.47 7.20 -15.17
CA VAL A 91 19.82 6.68 -14.91
C VAL A 91 20.74 7.87 -14.66
N VAL A 92 21.43 7.87 -13.51
CA VAL A 92 22.43 8.89 -13.19
C VAL A 92 23.81 8.25 -13.25
N THR A 93 24.65 8.70 -14.18
CA THR A 93 26.04 8.27 -14.27
C THR A 93 26.94 9.14 -13.38
N GLN A 94 28.15 8.65 -13.08
CA GLN A 94 29.13 9.37 -12.29
C GLN A 94 29.45 10.76 -12.86
N ALA A 95 29.59 10.87 -14.19
CA ALA A 95 29.85 12.14 -14.88
C ALA A 95 28.65 13.09 -14.86
N GLN A 96 27.42 12.57 -14.82
CA GLN A 96 26.22 13.40 -14.65
C GLN A 96 26.10 13.90 -13.20
N LEU A 97 26.40 13.04 -12.23
CA LEU A 97 26.36 13.38 -10.81
C LEU A 97 27.41 14.44 -10.46
N SER A 98 28.64 14.35 -10.97
CA SER A 98 29.66 15.38 -10.75
C SER A 98 29.25 16.75 -11.29
N LYS A 99 28.60 16.79 -12.46
CA LYS A 99 28.01 18.02 -13.03
C LYS A 99 26.89 18.58 -12.16
N PHE A 100 25.97 17.75 -11.69
CA PHE A 100 24.87 18.19 -10.82
C PHE A 100 25.38 18.77 -9.50
N LEU A 101 26.42 18.18 -8.90
CA LEU A 101 27.02 18.70 -7.68
C LEU A 101 27.59 20.12 -7.89
N LEU A 102 28.34 20.34 -8.99
CA LEU A 102 28.95 21.65 -9.27
C LEU A 102 27.94 22.69 -9.78
N GLN A 103 26.84 22.26 -10.39
CA GLN A 103 25.77 23.13 -10.92
C GLN A 103 24.73 23.55 -9.87
N SER A 104 24.80 23.01 -8.65
CA SER A 104 23.92 23.48 -7.56
C SER A 104 24.05 25.01 -7.38
N PRO A 105 22.93 25.76 -7.27
CA PRO A 105 22.95 27.22 -7.27
C PRO A 105 23.83 27.82 -6.16
N GLU A 106 23.94 27.14 -5.02
CA GLU A 106 24.81 27.54 -3.92
C GLU A 106 26.30 27.46 -4.27
N ILE A 107 26.68 26.47 -5.08
CA ILE A 107 28.05 26.20 -5.48
C ILE A 107 28.41 27.06 -6.69
N GLN A 108 27.49 27.22 -7.66
CA GLN A 108 27.69 28.10 -8.81
C GLN A 108 27.93 29.56 -8.43
N ALA A 109 27.24 30.06 -7.40
CA ALA A 109 27.44 31.41 -6.87
C ALA A 109 28.83 31.61 -6.25
N SER A 110 29.46 30.53 -5.76
CA SER A 110 30.82 30.56 -5.20
C SER A 110 31.93 30.34 -6.24
N ILE A 111 31.60 29.73 -7.38
CA ILE A 111 32.54 29.50 -8.50
C ILE A 111 32.52 30.69 -9.48
N THR A 112 31.39 31.37 -9.62
CA THR A 112 31.25 32.57 -10.46
C THR A 112 31.45 33.81 -9.60
N SER A 113 32.68 34.30 -9.49
CA SER A 113 32.92 35.70 -9.15
C SER A 113 32.40 36.58 -10.29
N PRO A 114 31.72 37.72 -10.06
CA PRO A 114 31.13 38.50 -11.14
C PRO A 114 32.23 39.04 -12.04
N ALA A 115 32.25 38.61 -13.30
CA ALA A 115 33.10 39.22 -14.32
C ALA A 115 32.75 40.73 -14.43
N PRO A 116 33.74 41.60 -14.68
CA PRO A 116 33.50 43.03 -14.80
C PRO A 116 32.50 43.27 -15.94
N LYS A 117 31.53 44.17 -15.70
CA LYS A 117 30.63 44.67 -16.73
C LYS A 117 31.45 45.24 -17.88
N SER A 118 31.53 44.51 -18.99
CA SER A 118 31.81 45.11 -20.29
C SER A 118 30.51 45.76 -20.75
N ASP A 119 30.52 47.08 -20.71
CA ASP A 119 29.54 47.97 -21.31
C ASP A 119 29.66 47.84 -22.83
N ASP A 120 28.69 47.18 -23.47
CA ASP A 120 28.33 47.47 -24.85
C ASP A 120 26.94 46.88 -25.11
N GLY A 121 25.99 47.79 -25.31
CA GLY A 121 24.60 47.46 -25.55
C GLY A 121 24.39 46.78 -26.89
N ASN A 122 23.65 45.67 -26.91
CA ASN A 122 22.50 45.49 -27.80
C ASN A 122 21.76 44.16 -27.57
N ASN A 123 20.43 44.28 -27.55
CA ASN A 123 19.39 43.27 -27.82
C ASN A 123 19.22 42.10 -26.82
N ALA A 124 18.27 42.29 -25.91
CA ALA A 124 17.73 41.28 -25.02
C ALA A 124 16.77 40.33 -25.75
N ALA A 125 17.21 39.09 -25.96
CA ALA A 125 16.36 37.90 -25.97
C ALA A 125 16.59 37.15 -24.64
N PRO A 126 15.57 36.52 -24.01
CA PRO A 126 15.74 35.86 -22.72
C PRO A 126 16.45 34.53 -22.93
N THR A 127 17.79 34.56 -23.03
CA THR A 127 18.61 33.36 -22.86
C THR A 127 18.64 33.10 -21.37
N THR A 128 17.67 32.33 -20.88
CA THR A 128 17.79 31.69 -19.56
C THR A 128 19.08 30.87 -19.62
N ALA A 129 20.01 31.23 -18.73
CA ALA A 129 21.37 30.78 -18.72
C ALA A 129 21.47 29.24 -18.76
N VAL A 130 21.80 28.71 -19.94
CA VAL A 130 22.60 27.48 -20.02
C VAL A 130 24.03 27.94 -19.77
N THR A 131 24.34 28.21 -18.51
CA THR A 131 25.72 28.42 -18.06
C THR A 131 26.54 27.24 -18.58
N ALA A 132 27.62 27.54 -19.28
CA ALA A 132 28.46 26.59 -20.01
C ALA A 132 28.60 25.25 -19.27
N ALA A 133 28.37 24.14 -19.98
CA ALA A 133 28.52 22.81 -19.43
C ALA A 133 29.93 22.70 -18.81
N PRO A 134 30.06 22.52 -17.48
CA PRO A 134 31.36 22.36 -16.88
C PRO A 134 32.03 21.14 -17.50
N GLU A 135 33.33 21.26 -17.79
CA GLU A 135 34.14 20.14 -18.27
C GLU A 135 33.91 18.93 -17.35
N PRO A 136 33.86 17.69 -17.89
CA PRO A 136 33.58 16.51 -17.10
C PRO A 136 34.74 16.27 -16.13
N LYS A 137 34.67 16.89 -14.95
CA LYS A 137 35.55 16.60 -13.84
C LYS A 137 35.18 15.24 -13.26
N GLU A 138 36.21 14.51 -12.87
CA GLU A 138 36.03 13.26 -12.15
C GLU A 138 35.28 13.51 -10.84
N LEU A 139 34.47 12.53 -10.43
CA LEU A 139 33.63 12.67 -9.23
C LEU A 139 34.46 13.02 -7.99
N THR A 140 35.65 12.43 -7.87
CA THR A 140 36.58 12.67 -6.77
C THR A 140 37.01 14.14 -6.70
N GLU A 141 37.31 14.75 -7.85
CA GLU A 141 37.69 16.17 -7.92
C GLU A 141 36.51 17.07 -7.55
N ALA A 142 35.30 16.74 -8.02
CA ALA A 142 34.09 17.47 -7.66
C ALA A 142 33.82 17.42 -6.15
N LEU A 143 34.04 16.27 -5.51
CA LEU A 143 33.94 16.11 -4.06
C LEU A 143 35.02 16.89 -3.29
N GLN A 144 36.26 16.93 -3.80
CA GLN A 144 37.33 17.74 -3.21
C GLN A 144 37.02 19.23 -3.26
N ILE A 145 36.51 19.72 -4.40
CA ILE A 145 36.06 21.11 -4.54
C ILE A 145 34.95 21.41 -3.53
N LEU A 146 33.96 20.52 -3.42
CA LEU A 146 32.86 20.67 -2.47
C LEU A 146 33.36 20.75 -1.01
N ASN A 147 34.27 19.86 -0.63
CA ASN A 147 34.89 19.86 0.70
C ASN A 147 35.69 21.15 0.96
N SER A 148 36.43 21.66 -0.04
CA SER A 148 37.18 22.92 0.08
C SER A 148 36.27 24.14 0.28
N LEU A 149 35.06 24.10 -0.27
CA LEU A 149 34.04 25.14 -0.11
C LEU A 149 33.26 25.03 1.22
N GLY A 150 33.55 24.01 2.04
CA GLY A 150 32.86 23.76 3.31
C GLY A 150 31.38 23.42 3.13
N LYS A 151 30.99 22.95 1.93
CA LYS A 151 29.60 22.61 1.59
C LYS A 151 29.37 21.10 1.79
N SER A 152 28.21 20.76 2.33
CA SER A 152 27.80 19.39 2.64
C SER A 152 26.81 18.86 1.58
N ILE A 153 26.94 17.59 1.19
CA ILE A 153 25.95 16.88 0.35
C ILE A 153 24.68 16.57 1.18
N TYR A 154 24.85 16.41 2.48
CA TYR A 154 23.81 16.03 3.41
C TYR A 154 23.18 17.26 4.06
N THR A 155 21.87 17.20 4.31
CA THR A 155 21.13 18.23 5.05
C THR A 155 21.65 18.39 6.47
N ASP A 156 21.96 17.27 7.14
CA ASP A 156 22.61 17.24 8.45
C ASP A 156 23.97 16.50 8.36
N PRO A 157 25.08 17.09 8.82
CA PRO A 157 26.41 16.47 8.72
C PRO A 157 26.60 15.27 9.64
N SER A 158 25.73 15.10 10.65
CA SER A 158 25.82 14.00 11.62
C SER A 158 24.91 12.82 11.30
N ASN A 159 23.88 13.01 10.46
CA ASN A 159 22.88 11.97 10.17
C ASN A 159 22.72 11.77 8.67
N LEU A 160 22.90 10.53 8.22
CA LEU A 160 22.61 10.15 6.84
C LEU A 160 21.10 10.15 6.59
N PRO A 161 20.64 10.48 5.37
CA PRO A 161 19.23 10.41 5.04
C PRO A 161 18.71 8.98 5.18
N THR A 162 17.61 8.82 5.92
CA THR A 162 16.91 7.53 6.05
C THR A 162 16.11 7.24 4.78
N PRO A 163 16.00 5.97 4.35
CA PRO A 163 15.20 5.61 3.18
C PRO A 163 13.73 6.00 3.42
N PRO A 164 13.05 6.62 2.44
CA PRO A 164 11.64 6.97 2.59
C PRO A 164 10.79 5.70 2.66
N SER A 165 10.07 5.51 3.77
CA SER A 165 9.05 4.47 3.90
C SER A 165 7.66 5.10 3.76
N SER A 166 6.84 4.57 2.84
CA SER A 166 5.41 4.94 2.75
C SER A 166 4.57 4.32 3.87
N TYR A 167 5.12 3.33 4.57
CA TYR A 167 4.47 2.62 5.66
C TYR A 167 4.73 3.31 6.99
N GLN A 168 3.71 3.33 7.84
CA GLN A 168 3.85 3.69 9.24
C GLN A 168 4.66 2.60 9.95
N GLN A 169 5.46 3.00 10.94
CA GLN A 169 6.17 2.05 11.79
C GLN A 169 5.15 1.22 12.57
N TRP A 170 5.28 -0.11 12.49
CA TRP A 170 4.38 -1.01 13.20
C TRP A 170 4.65 -0.93 14.71
N ILE A 171 3.59 -0.72 15.49
CA ILE A 171 3.62 -0.70 16.95
C ILE A 171 2.82 -1.92 17.44
N PRO A 172 3.48 -2.94 18.00
CA PRO A 172 2.77 -4.15 18.43
C PRO A 172 1.89 -3.86 19.66
N GLU A 173 0.58 -4.06 19.54
CA GLU A 173 -0.34 -4.07 20.68
C GLU A 173 -0.71 -5.52 21.05
N TYR A 174 -0.59 -5.87 22.33
CA TYR A 174 -1.05 -7.19 22.77
C TYR A 174 -2.57 -7.30 22.64
N ALA A 175 -3.02 -8.36 21.97
CA ALA A 175 -4.43 -8.74 21.89
C ALA A 175 -4.78 -9.72 23.01
N GLU A 176 -6.08 -9.97 23.21
CA GLU A 176 -6.54 -11.04 24.11
C GLU A 176 -5.96 -12.38 23.67
N ASP A 177 -5.59 -13.21 24.64
CA ASP A 177 -5.05 -14.54 24.35
C ASP A 177 -6.06 -15.38 23.57
N ALA A 178 -5.55 -16.24 22.70
CA ALA A 178 -6.40 -17.18 21.96
C ALA A 178 -7.25 -18.00 22.93
N PRO A 179 -8.49 -18.38 22.59
CA PRO A 179 -9.32 -19.19 23.47
C PRO A 179 -8.62 -20.54 23.78
N HIS A 180 -8.22 -20.71 25.04
CA HIS A 180 -7.57 -21.91 25.55
C HIS A 180 -8.15 -22.28 26.92
N ASP A 181 -7.97 -23.54 27.33
CA ASP A 181 -8.28 -23.95 28.70
C ASP A 181 -7.35 -23.18 29.67
N PRO A 182 -7.88 -22.54 30.74
CA PRO A 182 -7.07 -21.81 31.71
C PRO A 182 -5.89 -22.60 32.30
N ASN A 183 -5.96 -23.93 32.29
CA ASN A 183 -4.92 -24.81 32.81
C ASN A 183 -4.00 -25.40 31.72
N ALA A 184 -4.24 -25.09 30.45
CA ALA A 184 -3.42 -25.55 29.35
C ALA A 184 -2.23 -24.62 29.12
N TYR A 185 -1.02 -25.19 29.02
CA TYR A 185 0.16 -24.44 28.61
C TYR A 185 0.06 -24.05 27.13
N PHE A 186 -0.12 -22.75 26.85
CA PHE A 186 -0.31 -22.22 25.49
C PHE A 186 0.62 -21.00 25.23
N PRO A 187 1.86 -21.21 24.76
CA PRO A 187 2.88 -20.16 24.68
C PRO A 187 2.74 -19.19 23.49
N MET A 188 1.55 -19.06 22.90
CA MET A 188 1.30 -18.12 21.80
C MET A 188 0.76 -16.79 22.31
N LYS A 189 1.36 -15.69 21.87
CA LYS A 189 0.88 -14.33 22.15
C LYS A 189 0.29 -13.73 20.88
N LEU A 190 -0.93 -13.22 20.98
CA LEU A 190 -1.56 -12.50 19.87
C LEU A 190 -1.19 -11.02 19.96
N VAL A 191 -0.83 -10.45 18.81
CA VAL A 191 -0.43 -9.05 18.67
C VAL A 191 -1.20 -8.48 17.48
N LYS A 192 -1.72 -7.27 17.63
CA LYS A 192 -2.41 -6.50 16.58
C LYS A 192 -1.66 -5.22 16.27
#